data_AF-A0AAD7IJM0-F1
#
_entry.id   AF-A0AAD7IJM0-F1
#
_cell.length_a   1.000
_cell.length_b   1.000
_cell.length_c   1.000
_cell.angle_alpha   90.00
_cell.angle_beta   90.00
_cell.angle_gamma   90.00
#
_symmetry.space_group_name_H-M   'P 1'
#
loop_
_entity.id
_entity.type
_entity.pdbx_description
1 polymer ?
#
loop_
_entity_poly.entity_id
_entity_poly.type
_entity_poly.pdbx_seq_one_letter_code
_entity_poly.pdbx_strand_id
1 'polypeptide(L)'
;MNEVQASYPEVVKEIIAQLKDLRTAGAPLSLATVRCIIIAIIEEQAPDIFGRQFKDGSKFRVSDSFCRKFLDKTLAWSMRKATKAAQKLPADA
;
A
#
# COMPACT_ATOMS: atom_id res chain seq x y z
N MET A 1 15.34 -1.21 0.43
CA MET A 1 14.10 -1.63 -0.27
C MET A 1 14.10 -3.14 -0.18
N ASN A 2 13.10 -3.68 0.52
CA ASN A 2 13.33 -4.61 1.63
C ASN A 2 13.67 -6.03 1.17
N GLU A 3 14.63 -6.67 1.85
CA GLU A 3 14.93 -8.11 1.75
C GLU A 3 13.66 -8.98 1.80
N VAL A 4 12.62 -8.49 2.49
CA VAL A 4 11.29 -9.08 2.56
C VAL A 4 10.63 -9.24 1.18
N GLN A 5 10.65 -8.23 0.31
CA GLN A 5 10.02 -8.35 -1.02
C GLN A 5 10.73 -9.38 -1.91
N ALA A 6 12.06 -9.45 -1.81
CA ALA A 6 12.86 -10.41 -2.56
C ALA A 6 12.66 -11.85 -2.05
N SER A 7 12.33 -12.01 -0.77
CA SER A 7 12.12 -13.32 -0.14
C SER A 7 10.73 -13.91 -0.41
N TYR A 8 9.75 -13.09 -0.80
CA TYR A 8 8.34 -13.48 -0.95
C TYR A 8 7.74 -12.96 -2.27
N PRO A 9 8.25 -13.41 -3.43
CA PRO A 9 7.81 -12.90 -4.73
C PRO A 9 6.33 -13.22 -5.03
N GLU A 10 5.81 -14.34 -4.53
CA GLU A 10 4.41 -14.75 -4.65
C GLU A 10 3.46 -13.80 -3.92
N VAL A 11 3.77 -13.45 -2.67
CA VAL A 11 3.01 -12.46 -1.88
C VAL A 11 2.99 -11.11 -2.59
N VAL A 12 4.14 -10.69 -3.12
CA VAL A 12 4.25 -9.42 -3.87
C VAL A 12 3.41 -9.45 -5.15
N LYS A 13 3.40 -10.57 -5.88
CA LYS A 13 2.57 -10.73 -7.09
C LYS A 13 1.09 -10.63 -6.77
N GLU A 14 0.62 -11.26 -5.70
CA GLU A 14 -0.78 -11.22 -5.30
C GLU A 14 -1.22 -9.81 -4.90
N ILE A 15 -0.39 -9.10 -4.11
CA ILE A 15 -0.62 -7.69 -3.77
C ILE A 15 -0.74 -6.83 -5.03
N ILE A 16 0.16 -7.03 -6.00
CA ILE A 16 0.13 -6.30 -7.27
C ILE A 16 -1.15 -6.58 -8.05
N ALA A 17 -1.55 -7.86 -8.13
CA ALA A 17 -2.76 -8.27 -8.84
C ALA A 17 -3.98 -7.58 -8.25
N GLN A 18 -4.18 -7.66 -6.93
CA GLN A 18 -5.34 -7.03 -6.30
C GLN A 18 -5.38 -5.50 -6.45
N LEU A 19 -4.23 -4.84 -6.30
CA LEU A 19 -4.17 -3.39 -6.49
C LEU A 19 -4.49 -2.98 -7.94
N LYS A 20 -4.14 -3.79 -8.93
CA LYS A 20 -4.49 -3.57 -10.34
C LYS A 20 -5.97 -3.83 -10.61
N ASP A 21 -6.55 -4.86 -10.02
CA ASP A 21 -7.96 -5.19 -10.19
C ASP A 21 -8.86 -4.08 -9.63
N LEU A 22 -8.56 -3.60 -8.42
CA LEU A 22 -9.28 -2.46 -7.83
C LEU A 22 -9.18 -1.19 -8.67
N ARG A 23 -8.00 -0.93 -9.24
CA ARG A 23 -7.81 0.22 -10.12
C ARG A 23 -8.61 0.07 -11.42
N THR A 24 -8.63 -1.12 -12.01
CA THR A 24 -9.39 -1.42 -13.23
C THR A 24 -10.90 -1.32 -12.98
N ALA A 25 -11.36 -1.69 -11.78
CA ALA A 25 -12.74 -1.51 -11.34
C ALA A 25 -13.13 -0.05 -11.03
N GLY A 26 -12.19 0.90 -11.13
CA GLY A 26 -12.43 2.31 -10.82
C GLY A 26 -12.56 2.60 -9.32
N ALA A 27 -12.19 1.66 -8.45
CA ALA A 27 -12.26 1.85 -7.01
C ALA A 27 -11.19 2.85 -6.53
N PRO A 28 -11.53 3.78 -5.62
CA PRO A 28 -10.57 4.73 -5.09
C PRO A 28 -9.52 4.02 -4.21
N LEU A 29 -8.25 4.12 -4.61
CA LEU A 29 -7.12 3.62 -3.83
C LEU A 29 -6.64 4.70 -2.86
N SER A 30 -6.95 4.53 -1.58
CA SER A 30 -6.37 5.32 -0.49
C SER A 30 -5.16 4.60 0.13
N LEU A 31 -4.29 5.33 0.85
CA LEU A 31 -3.16 4.70 1.55
C LEU A 31 -3.63 3.69 2.60
N ALA A 32 -4.77 3.95 3.24
CA ALA A 32 -5.36 3.01 4.19
C ALA A 32 -5.78 1.72 3.48
N THR A 33 -6.48 1.83 2.35
CA THR A 33 -6.90 0.67 1.54
C THR A 33 -5.70 -0.16 1.09
N VAL A 34 -4.66 0.50 0.55
CA VAL A 34 -3.42 -0.18 0.12
C VAL A 34 -2.76 -0.89 1.29
N ARG A 35 -2.68 -0.24 2.46
CA ARG A 35 -2.10 -0.84 3.66
C ARG A 35 -2.88 -2.06 4.11
N CYS A 36 -4.22 -1.99 4.15
CA CYS A 36 -5.07 -3.11 4.53
C CYS A 36 -4.89 -4.30 3.59
N ILE A 37 -4.83 -4.07 2.28
CA ILE A 37 -4.61 -5.15 1.29
C ILE A 37 -3.26 -5.82 1.51
N ILE A 38 -2.20 -5.02 1.68
CA ILE A 38 -0.85 -5.56 1.94
C ILE A 38 -0.84 -6.37 3.23
N ILE A 39 -1.43 -5.86 4.31
CA ILE A 39 -1.48 -6.58 5.59
C ILE A 39 -2.26 -7.88 5.45
N ALA A 40 -3.47 -7.84 4.87
CA ALA A 40 -4.33 -9.00 4.73
C ALA A 40 -3.64 -10.14 3.95
N ILE A 41 -3.01 -9.82 2.81
CA ILE A 41 -2.32 -10.83 2.00
C ILE A 41 -1.09 -11.38 2.74
N ILE A 42 -0.35 -10.54 3.46
CA ILE A 42 0.79 -11.01 4.27
C ILE A 42 0.31 -11.89 5.43
N GLU A 43 -0.75 -11.53 6.13
CA GLU A 43 -1.31 -12.34 7.22
C GLU A 43 -1.81 -13.71 6.73
N GLU A 44 -2.41 -13.75 5.53
CA GLU A 44 -2.93 -14.98 4.94
C GLU A 44 -1.81 -15.91 4.43
N GLN A 45 -0.80 -15.37 3.75
CA GLN A 45 0.19 -16.18 3.04
C GLN A 45 1.52 -16.34 3.78
N ALA A 46 1.94 -15.35 4.56
CA ALA A 46 3.26 -15.30 5.18
C ALA A 46 3.26 -14.50 6.50
N PRO A 47 2.46 -14.91 7.52
CA PRO A 47 2.33 -14.17 8.77
C PRO A 47 3.66 -14.01 9.52
N ASP A 48 4.61 -14.92 9.31
CA ASP A 48 5.96 -14.89 9.87
C ASP A 48 6.74 -13.60 9.55
N ILE A 49 6.38 -12.92 8.45
CA ILE A 49 6.98 -11.64 8.07
C ILE A 49 6.86 -10.61 9.20
N PHE A 50 5.71 -10.55 9.89
CA PHE A 50 5.50 -9.63 11.01
C PHE A 50 6.29 -10.02 12.26
N GLY A 51 6.66 -11.29 12.38
CA GLY A 51 7.48 -11.81 13.47
C GLY A 51 8.98 -11.52 13.30
N ARG A 52 9.46 -11.31 12.06
CA ARG A 52 10.87 -11.06 11.78
C ARG A 52 11.36 -9.78 12.47
N GLN A 53 12.41 -9.93 13.26
CA GLN A 53 13.18 -8.82 13.81
C GLN A 53 14.35 -8.49 12.89
N PHE A 54 14.52 -7.21 12.60
CA PHE A 54 15.69 -6.69 11.91
C PHE A 54 16.88 -6.58 12.88
N LYS A 55 18.08 -6.32 12.33
CA LYS A 55 19.33 -6.20 13.12
C LYS A 55 19.27 -5.10 14.19
N ASP A 56 18.38 -4.12 14.03
CA ASP A 56 18.12 -3.03 14.97
C ASP A 56 17.04 -3.37 16.02
N GLY A 57 16.54 -4.60 16.04
CA GLY A 57 15.47 -5.06 16.93
C GLY A 57 14.06 -4.61 16.52
N SER A 58 13.92 -3.85 15.43
CA SER A 58 12.62 -3.45 14.92
C SER A 58 11.91 -4.62 14.23
N LYS A 59 10.57 -4.61 14.23
CA LYS A 59 9.75 -5.59 13.49
C LYS A 59 9.28 -5.00 12.17
N PHE A 60 9.01 -5.87 11.19
CA PHE A 60 8.36 -5.43 9.96
C PHE A 60 6.99 -4.80 10.25
N ARG A 61 6.80 -3.60 9.70
CA ARG A 61 5.53 -2.88 9.77
C ARG A 61 5.19 -2.30 8.41
N VAL A 62 3.94 -2.45 8.01
CA VAL A 62 3.38 -1.84 6.81
C VAL A 62 3.03 -0.38 7.13
N SER A 63 4.03 0.49 7.14
CA SER A 63 3.85 1.92 7.38
C SER A 63 3.38 2.66 6.12
N ASP A 64 2.91 3.90 6.28
CA ASP A 64 2.56 4.74 5.12
C ASP A 64 3.74 5.02 4.20
N SER A 65 4.93 5.20 4.77
CA SER A 65 6.15 5.38 3.98
C SER A 65 6.53 4.10 3.23
N PHE A 66 6.29 2.93 3.82
CA PHE A 66 6.42 1.65 3.13
C PHE A 66 5.42 1.55 1.97
N CYS A 67 4.13 1.83 2.20
CA CYS A 67 3.10 1.75 1.16
C CYS A 67 3.41 2.69 -0.01
N ARG A 68 3.80 3.94 0.25
CA ARG A 68 4.19 4.88 -0.81
C ARG A 68 5.39 4.37 -1.62
N LYS A 69 6.43 3.88 -0.94
CA LYS A 69 7.62 3.32 -1.60
C LYS A 69 7.26 2.05 -2.40
N PHE A 70 6.39 1.20 -1.87
CA PHE A 70 5.92 -0.01 -2.55
C PHE A 70 5.22 0.34 -3.86
N LEU A 71 4.25 1.25 -3.82
CA LEU A 71 3.50 1.68 -5.00
C LEU A 71 4.38 2.36 -6.05
N ASP A 72 5.26 3.26 -5.61
CA ASP A 72 6.19 3.96 -6.50
C ASP A 72 7.13 2.98 -7.20
N LYS A 73 7.73 2.06 -6.44
CA LYS A 73 8.80 1.21 -6.98
C LYS A 73 8.31 -0.03 -7.73
N THR A 74 7.15 -0.53 -7.36
CA THR A 74 6.61 -1.78 -7.91
C THR A 74 5.65 -1.50 -9.08
N LEU A 75 4.94 -0.38 -9.02
CA LEU A 75 3.88 -0.05 -9.98
C LEU A 75 4.12 1.28 -10.69
N ALA A 76 5.13 2.07 -10.31
CA ALA A 76 5.32 3.46 -10.76
C ALA A 76 4.10 4.35 -10.44
N TRP A 77 3.40 4.05 -9.33
CA TRP A 77 2.21 4.79 -8.93
C TRP A 77 2.54 5.81 -7.83
N SER A 78 2.19 7.07 -8.08
CA SER A 78 2.17 8.10 -7.06
C SER A 78 0.76 8.26 -6.48
N MET A 79 0.67 8.27 -5.15
CA MET A 79 -0.60 8.55 -4.47
C MET A 79 -0.93 10.03 -4.60
N ARG A 80 -1.99 10.36 -5.32
CA ARG A 80 -2.46 11.74 -5.44
C ARG A 80 -3.21 12.11 -4.16
N LYS A 81 -2.85 13.25 -3.57
CA LYS A 81 -3.64 13.86 -2.50
C LYS A 81 -4.90 14.45 -3.16
N ALA A 82 -6.08 14.12 -2.63
CA ALA A 82 -7.32 14.75 -3.09
C ALA A 82 -7.15 16.29 -3.02
N THR A 83 -7.32 16.96 -4.15
CA THR A 83 -7.30 18.42 -4.25
C THR A 83 -8.52 18.96 -3.52
N LYS A 84 -8.32 19.69 -2.41
CA LYS A 84 -9.39 20.37 -1.65
C LYS A 84 -9.96 21.61 -2.38
N ALA A 85 -10.08 21.56 -3.71
CA ALA A 85 -10.36 22.74 -4.53
C ALA A 85 -11.85 22.99 -4.83
N ALA A 86 -12.78 22.22 -4.22
CA ALA A 86 -14.21 22.31 -4.52
C ALA A 86 -15.05 22.93 -3.38
N GLN A 87 -14.51 23.89 -2.63
CA GLN A 87 -15.30 24.73 -1.72
C GLN A 87 -15.26 26.18 -2.19
N LYS A 88 -15.93 26.46 -3.31
CA LYS A 88 -16.45 27.80 -3.56
C LYS A 88 -17.97 27.71 -3.48
N LEU A 89 -18.52 28.08 -2.33
CA LEU A 89 -19.93 28.44 -2.23
C LEU A 89 -20.07 29.80 -2.94
N PRO A 90 -21.04 29.98 -3.87
CA PRO A 90 -21.36 31.32 -4.33
C PRO A 90 -21.91 32.11 -3.14
N ALA A 91 -21.31 33.27 -2.86
CA ALA A 91 -21.91 34.26 -1.97
C ALA A 91 -23.02 34.94 -2.75
N ASP A 92 -24.27 34.59 -2.46
CA ASP A 92 -25.43 35.48 -2.37
C ASP A 92 -26.73 34.65 -2.34
N ALA A 93 -27.47 34.74 -1.23
CA ALA A 93 -28.86 34.36 -1.07
C ALA A 93 -29.55 35.40 -0.18
#